data_AF-A0A269XX98-F1
#
_entry.id   AF-A0A269XX98-F1
#
_cell.length_a   1.000
_cell.length_b   1.000
_cell.length_c   1.000
_cell.angle_alpha   90.00
_cell.angle_beta   90.00
_cell.angle_gamma   90.00
#
_symmetry.space_group_name_H-M   'P 1'
#
loop_
_entity.id
_entity.type
_entity.pdbx_description
1 polymer ?
#
loop_
_entity_poly.entity_id
_entity_poly.type
_entity_poly.pdbx_seq_one_letter_code
_entity_poly.pdbx_strand_id
1 'polypeptide(L)'
;MWYSAYPSARLAVFGSDGVVTGWLECAQFSEAPEWLPAADQTAAVPDDVWENRATGYWQVKAGVFSQYAPPVVTVPLKTQAVTAQAWIQQQANLAAAMGETFTADMKAYVKAIAAIANGTDTTSTALPAQPADVMAGS
;
A
#
# COMPACT_ATOMS: atom_id res chain seq x y z
N MET A 1 -33.46 26.67 16.37
CA MET A 1 -32.52 25.87 17.17
C MET A 1 -32.56 24.47 16.59
N TRP A 2 -31.64 24.13 15.67
CA TRP A 2 -31.75 22.97 14.76
C TRP A 2 -30.74 21.85 15.10
N TYR A 3 -30.39 21.69 16.37
CA TYR A 3 -29.29 20.82 16.82
C TYR A 3 -29.75 19.55 17.56
N SER A 4 -30.97 19.03 17.32
CA SER A 4 -31.45 17.85 18.06
C SER A 4 -31.15 16.50 17.41
N ALA A 5 -30.78 16.47 16.12
CA ALA A 5 -30.58 15.21 15.39
C ALA A 5 -29.12 14.71 15.37
N TYR A 6 -28.15 15.56 15.73
CA TYR A 6 -26.72 15.22 15.64
C TYR A 6 -25.97 15.47 16.95
N PRO A 7 -24.99 14.62 17.30
CA PRO A 7 -24.18 14.80 18.50
C PRO A 7 -23.17 15.96 18.38
N SER A 8 -22.91 16.47 17.17
CA SER A 8 -22.02 17.60 16.90
C SER A 8 -22.34 18.28 15.56
N ALA A 9 -21.76 19.47 15.33
CA ALA A 9 -21.84 20.16 14.04
C ALA A 9 -21.11 19.42 12.91
N ARG A 10 -20.05 18.68 13.26
CA ARG A 10 -19.13 18.03 12.33
C ARG A 10 -18.88 16.60 12.76
N LEU A 11 -18.98 15.67 11.82
CA LEU A 11 -18.73 14.24 12.04
C LEU A 11 -17.66 13.73 11.08
N ALA A 12 -16.82 12.85 11.59
CA ALA A 12 -16.00 11.95 10.78
C ALA A 12 -16.76 10.63 10.65
N VAL A 13 -16.75 10.06 9.46
CA VAL A 13 -17.21 8.70 9.18
C VAL A 13 -15.97 7.83 9.02
N PHE A 14 -15.94 6.66 9.65
CA PHE A 14 -14.79 5.76 9.58
C PHE A 14 -15.16 4.29 9.42
N GLY A 15 -14.24 3.53 8.82
CA GLY A 15 -14.36 2.08 8.67
C GLY A 15 -14.14 1.32 9.99
N SER A 16 -14.29 0.00 9.95
CA SER A 16 -14.02 -0.87 11.10
C SER A 16 -12.54 -0.87 11.54
N ASP A 17 -11.64 -0.41 10.68
CA ASP A 17 -10.21 -0.17 10.95
C ASP A 17 -9.95 1.18 11.63
N GLY A 18 -10.98 2.01 11.80
CA GLY A 18 -10.90 3.36 12.35
C GLY A 18 -10.39 4.40 11.36
N VAL A 19 -10.13 4.04 10.09
CA VAL A 19 -9.67 5.01 9.08
C VAL A 19 -10.85 5.87 8.65
N VAL A 20 -10.65 7.20 8.64
CA VAL A 20 -11.68 8.16 8.23
C VAL A 20 -11.89 8.03 6.72
N THR A 21 -13.12 7.74 6.34
CA THR A 21 -13.57 7.58 4.95
C THR A 21 -14.38 8.78 4.46
N GLY A 22 -14.86 9.63 5.38
CA GLY A 22 -15.64 10.80 5.03
C GLY A 22 -15.73 11.84 6.15
N TRP A 23 -16.05 13.06 5.74
CA TRP A 23 -16.30 14.19 6.63
C TRP A 23 -17.68 14.74 6.34
N LEU A 24 -18.43 15.04 7.39
CA LEU A 24 -19.79 15.54 7.29
C LEU A 24 -19.95 16.83 8.08
N GLU A 25 -20.44 17.87 7.41
CA GLU A 25 -20.93 19.09 8.06
C GLU A 25 -22.44 18.92 8.28
N CYS A 26 -22.83 18.62 9.51
CA CYS A 26 -24.20 18.26 9.88
C CYS A 26 -25.15 19.45 9.77
N ALA A 27 -24.63 20.69 9.85
CA ALA A 27 -25.43 21.91 9.66
C ALA A 27 -26.06 22.03 8.25
N GLN A 28 -25.63 21.20 7.29
CA GLN A 28 -26.22 21.14 5.95
C GLN A 28 -27.55 20.38 5.90
N PHE A 29 -27.92 19.71 6.99
CA PHE A 29 -29.09 18.84 7.05
C PHE A 29 -30.06 19.32 8.14
N SER A 30 -31.35 19.27 7.85
CA SER A 30 -32.39 19.54 8.85
C SER A 30 -32.62 18.38 9.81
N GLU A 31 -32.25 17.16 9.39
CA GLU A 31 -32.48 15.89 10.07
C GLU A 31 -31.33 14.92 9.79
N ALA A 32 -31.13 13.94 10.67
CA ALA A 32 -30.13 12.90 10.43
C ALA A 32 -30.51 12.08 9.17
N PRO A 33 -29.62 11.90 8.19
CA PRO A 33 -29.93 11.20 6.95
C PRO A 33 -29.93 9.70 7.21
N GLU A 34 -30.82 8.96 6.55
CA GLU A 34 -30.91 7.49 6.69
C GLU A 34 -29.61 6.75 6.34
N TRP A 35 -28.76 7.36 5.48
CA TRP A 35 -27.47 6.78 5.07
C TRP A 35 -26.34 7.03 6.06
N LEU A 36 -26.55 7.84 7.11
CA LEU A 36 -25.51 8.12 8.09
C LEU A 36 -25.19 6.85 8.88
N PRO A 37 -23.92 6.43 8.94
CA PRO A 37 -23.53 5.27 9.73
C PRO A 37 -23.85 5.44 11.21
N ALA A 38 -23.90 4.31 11.92
CA ALA A 38 -24.20 4.29 13.34
C ALA A 38 -23.12 5.03 14.19
N ALA A 39 -23.43 5.29 15.45
CA ALA A 39 -22.59 6.07 16.35
C ALA A 39 -21.20 5.42 16.61
N ASP A 40 -21.06 4.12 16.40
CA ASP A 40 -19.80 3.38 16.49
C ASP A 40 -18.91 3.50 15.25
N GLN A 41 -19.43 4.10 14.17
CA GLN A 41 -18.72 4.41 12.92
C GLN A 41 -18.65 5.91 12.63
N THR A 42 -19.03 6.73 13.62
CA THR A 42 -18.97 8.18 13.54
C THR A 42 -18.34 8.78 14.78
N ALA A 43 -17.66 9.93 14.63
CA ALA A 43 -17.09 10.65 15.76
C ALA A 43 -17.23 12.16 15.55
N ALA A 44 -17.54 12.87 16.65
CA ALA A 44 -17.53 14.32 16.67
C ALA A 44 -16.13 14.84 16.36
N VAL A 45 -16.02 15.76 15.40
CA VAL A 45 -14.74 16.28 14.93
C VAL A 45 -14.38 17.55 15.71
N PRO A 46 -13.23 17.58 16.40
CA PRO A 46 -12.68 18.80 17.00
C PRO A 46 -12.36 19.87 15.93
N ASP A 47 -12.43 21.15 16.28
CA ASP A 47 -12.22 22.24 15.32
C ASP A 47 -10.82 22.21 14.69
N ASP A 48 -9.77 21.91 15.46
CA ASP A 48 -8.41 21.79 14.97
C ASP A 48 -8.25 20.63 13.97
N VAL A 49 -8.91 19.50 14.23
CA VAL A 49 -8.95 18.37 13.28
C VAL A 49 -9.71 18.77 12.02
N TRP A 50 -10.85 19.45 12.16
CA TRP A 50 -11.66 19.87 11.02
C TRP A 50 -10.89 20.82 10.11
N GLU A 51 -10.27 21.86 10.65
CA GLU A 51 -9.49 22.82 9.85
C GLU A 51 -8.28 22.15 9.16
N ASN A 52 -7.73 21.08 9.75
CA ASN A 52 -6.63 20.31 9.19
C ASN A 52 -7.06 19.03 8.45
N ARG A 53 -8.36 18.80 8.21
CA ARG A 53 -8.85 17.54 7.63
C ARG A 53 -8.31 17.23 6.24
N ALA A 54 -7.85 18.25 5.52
CA ALA A 54 -7.28 18.15 4.18
C ALA A 54 -5.76 17.95 4.14
N THR A 55 -5.05 17.95 5.28
CA THR A 55 -3.58 17.85 5.32
C THR A 55 -3.06 16.42 5.22
N GLY A 56 -3.95 15.42 5.24
CA GLY A 56 -3.58 14.02 5.14
C GLY A 56 -4.76 13.09 5.38
N TYR A 57 -4.45 11.81 5.54
CA TYR A 57 -5.42 10.80 5.95
C TYR A 57 -5.55 10.79 7.46
N TRP A 58 -6.76 10.59 7.96
CA TRP A 58 -7.03 10.58 9.39
C TRP A 58 -7.53 9.21 9.84
N GLN A 59 -7.31 8.90 11.11
CA GLN A 59 -7.91 7.75 11.78
C GLN A 59 -8.46 8.17 13.14
N VAL A 60 -9.47 7.44 13.60
CA VAL A 60 -10.06 7.53 14.94
C VAL A 60 -9.80 6.21 15.65
N LYS A 61 -9.05 6.25 16.76
CA LYS A 61 -8.80 5.07 17.60
C LYS A 61 -9.18 5.39 19.03
N ALA A 62 -10.12 4.62 19.58
CA ALA A 62 -10.67 4.86 20.92
C ALA A 62 -11.14 6.32 21.13
N GLY A 63 -11.76 6.91 20.09
CA GLY A 63 -12.23 8.31 20.10
C GLY A 63 -11.16 9.37 19.89
N VAL A 64 -9.89 9.00 19.69
CA VAL A 64 -8.78 9.94 19.47
C VAL A 64 -8.45 10.04 17.98
N PHE A 65 -8.44 11.27 17.47
CA PHE A 65 -8.01 11.58 16.11
C PHE A 65 -6.49 11.61 16.00
N SER A 66 -5.96 11.00 14.94
CA SER A 66 -4.54 11.10 14.58
C SER A 66 -4.37 10.96 13.07
N GLN A 67 -3.20 11.35 12.56
CA GLN A 67 -2.83 11.09 11.17
C GLN A 67 -2.70 9.59 10.95
N TYR A 68 -3.35 9.11 9.90
CA TYR A 68 -3.25 7.73 9.45
C TYR A 68 -1.93 7.54 8.69
N ALA A 69 -1.10 6.65 9.20
CA ALA A 69 0.03 6.11 8.48
C ALA A 69 -0.34 4.70 7.99
N PRO A 70 -0.43 4.46 6.68
CA PRO A 70 -0.71 3.13 6.17
C PRO A 70 0.38 2.15 6.60
N PRO A 71 0.03 0.90 6.92
CA PRO A 71 1.02 -0.12 7.23
C PRO A 71 1.95 -0.32 6.03
N VAL A 72 3.24 -0.47 6.30
CA VAL A 72 4.23 -0.78 5.26
C VAL A 72 3.90 -2.15 4.68
N VAL A 73 3.58 -2.18 3.38
CA VAL A 73 3.37 -3.44 2.67
C VAL A 73 4.73 -4.10 2.42
N THR A 74 5.07 -5.11 3.20
CA THR A 74 6.27 -5.93 2.95
C THR A 74 5.94 -6.96 1.87
N VAL A 75 6.50 -6.79 0.67
CA VAL A 75 6.40 -7.81 -0.39
C VAL A 75 7.33 -8.96 -0.03
N PRO A 76 6.84 -10.21 0.11
CA PRO A 76 7.68 -11.35 0.43
C PRO A 76 8.80 -11.52 -0.60
N LEU A 77 10.01 -11.87 -0.14
CA LEU A 77 11.19 -11.99 -1.02
C LEU A 77 10.95 -12.97 -2.18
N LYS A 78 10.22 -14.06 -1.93
CA LYS A 78 9.77 -15.01 -2.95
C LYS A 78 8.94 -14.35 -4.04
N THR A 79 8.01 -13.47 -3.68
CA THR A 79 7.19 -12.72 -4.65
C THR A 79 8.04 -11.78 -5.49
N GLN A 80 8.99 -11.08 -4.86
CA GLN A 80 9.94 -10.23 -5.58
C GLN A 80 10.78 -11.04 -6.60
N ALA A 81 11.22 -12.23 -6.20
CA ALA A 81 11.99 -13.12 -7.08
C ALA A 81 11.15 -13.62 -8.28
N VAL A 82 9.86 -13.93 -8.09
CA VAL A 82 8.96 -14.27 -9.20
C VAL A 82 8.81 -13.09 -10.17
N THR A 83 8.71 -11.86 -9.67
CA THR A 83 8.72 -10.67 -10.54
C THR A 83 10.04 -10.54 -11.30
N ALA A 84 11.18 -10.79 -10.66
CA ALA A 84 12.49 -10.77 -11.31
C ALA A 84 12.64 -11.87 -12.39
N GLN A 85 11.99 -13.03 -12.25
CA GLN A 85 11.97 -14.07 -13.28
C GLN A 85 11.34 -13.60 -14.59
N ALA A 86 10.33 -12.72 -14.54
CA ALA A 86 9.73 -12.16 -15.75
C ALA A 86 10.75 -11.31 -16.54
N TRP A 87 11.53 -10.49 -15.84
CA TRP A 87 12.62 -9.72 -16.46
C TRP A 87 13.72 -10.63 -17.02
N ILE A 88 14.13 -11.67 -16.28
CA ILE A 88 15.09 -12.67 -16.75
C ILE A 88 14.60 -13.31 -18.06
N GLN A 89 13.32 -13.66 -18.15
CA GLN A 89 12.75 -14.26 -19.36
C GLN A 89 12.78 -13.29 -20.55
N GLN A 90 12.52 -12.01 -20.33
CA GLN A 90 12.66 -10.98 -21.37
C GLN A 90 14.11 -10.93 -21.89
N GLN A 91 15.09 -10.93 -20.99
CA GLN A 91 16.51 -10.94 -21.39
C GLN A 91 16.86 -12.22 -22.15
N ALA A 92 16.38 -13.38 -21.71
CA ALA A 92 16.65 -14.66 -22.38
C ALA A 92 16.14 -14.67 -23.82
N ASN A 93 14.95 -14.07 -24.06
CA ASN A 93 14.38 -13.95 -25.40
C ASN A 93 15.23 -13.02 -26.30
N LEU A 94 15.74 -11.91 -25.77
CA LEU A 94 16.62 -11.00 -26.51
C LEU A 94 17.96 -11.68 -26.86
N ALA A 95 18.58 -12.36 -25.89
CA ALA A 95 19.81 -13.11 -26.11
C ALA A 95 19.64 -14.13 -27.24
N ALA A 96 18.56 -14.91 -27.19
CA ALA A 96 18.24 -15.90 -28.21
C ALA A 96 18.01 -15.26 -29.59
N ALA A 97 17.31 -14.12 -29.65
CA ALA A 97 17.07 -13.41 -30.91
C ALA A 97 18.36 -12.82 -31.53
N MET A 98 19.33 -12.44 -30.69
CA MET A 98 20.60 -11.85 -31.11
C MET A 98 21.72 -12.87 -31.33
N GLY A 99 21.50 -14.15 -30.97
CA GLY A 99 22.55 -15.17 -30.99
C GLY A 99 23.60 -15.00 -29.89
N GLU A 100 23.28 -14.22 -28.86
CA GLU A 100 24.15 -13.96 -27.71
C GLU A 100 23.87 -14.95 -26.57
N THR A 101 24.77 -14.97 -25.59
CA THR A 101 24.57 -15.76 -24.37
C THR A 101 24.74 -14.90 -23.13
N PHE A 102 24.08 -15.30 -22.04
CA PHE A 102 24.24 -14.63 -20.76
C PHE A 102 25.69 -14.66 -20.26
N THR A 103 26.12 -13.53 -19.70
CA THR A 103 27.37 -13.40 -18.94
C THR A 103 27.40 -14.34 -17.74
N ALA A 104 28.58 -14.53 -17.13
CA ALA A 104 28.71 -15.32 -15.91
C ALA A 104 27.88 -14.73 -14.77
N ASP A 105 27.88 -13.39 -14.64
CA ASP A 105 27.14 -12.66 -13.60
C ASP A 105 25.64 -12.80 -13.79
N MET A 106 25.15 -12.71 -15.04
CA MET A 106 23.73 -12.96 -15.32
C MET A 106 23.34 -14.40 -15.02
N LYS A 107 24.18 -15.40 -15.34
CA LYS A 107 23.92 -16.79 -14.96
C LYS A 107 23.87 -16.98 -13.44
N ALA A 108 24.75 -16.31 -12.69
CA ALA A 108 24.74 -16.35 -11.22
C ALA A 108 23.47 -15.70 -10.65
N TYR A 109 23.08 -14.52 -11.18
CA TYR A 109 21.84 -13.84 -10.84
C TYR A 109 20.61 -14.71 -11.10
N VAL A 110 20.50 -15.32 -12.28
CA VAL A 110 19.38 -16.23 -12.63
C VAL A 110 19.26 -17.38 -11.63
N LYS A 111 20.38 -18.01 -11.26
CA LYS A 111 20.39 -19.11 -10.28
C LYS A 111 19.94 -18.64 -8.90
N ALA A 112 20.43 -17.50 -8.42
CA ALA A 112 20.05 -16.94 -7.13
C ALA A 112 18.56 -16.58 -7.10
N ILE A 113 18.05 -15.90 -8.13
CA ILE A 113 16.62 -15.58 -8.25
C ILE A 113 15.77 -16.86 -8.28
N ALA A 114 16.19 -17.89 -9.02
CA ALA A 114 15.48 -19.17 -9.05
C ALA A 114 15.45 -19.86 -7.69
N ALA A 115 16.55 -19.84 -6.93
CA ALA A 115 16.65 -20.42 -5.59
C ALA A 115 15.77 -19.68 -4.56
N ILE A 116 15.65 -18.37 -4.67
CA ILE A 116 14.74 -17.58 -3.82
C ILE A 116 13.28 -17.82 -4.22
N ALA A 117 12.99 -17.82 -5.53
CA ALA A 117 11.63 -17.99 -6.05
C ALA A 117 11.06 -19.39 -5.75
N ASN A 118 11.89 -20.43 -5.76
CA ASN A 118 11.47 -21.79 -5.42
C ASN A 118 11.49 -22.08 -3.90
N GLY A 119 12.03 -21.15 -3.09
CA GLY A 119 12.13 -21.28 -1.62
C GLY A 119 13.24 -22.19 -1.13
N THR A 120 14.23 -22.54 -1.96
CA THR A 120 15.42 -23.30 -1.54
C THR A 120 16.46 -22.41 -0.86
N ASP A 121 16.50 -21.12 -1.19
CA ASP A 121 17.24 -20.12 -0.42
C ASP A 121 16.36 -19.55 0.70
N THR A 122 16.72 -19.91 1.93
CA THR A 122 16.05 -19.47 3.17
C THR A 122 16.90 -18.49 3.98
N THR A 123 18.08 -18.13 3.47
CA THR A 123 19.08 -17.31 4.17
C THR A 123 19.12 -15.88 3.65
N SER A 124 18.78 -15.68 2.37
CA SER A 124 18.73 -14.36 1.77
C SER A 124 17.65 -13.48 2.38
N THR A 125 18.02 -12.24 2.69
CA THR A 125 17.12 -11.20 3.21
C THR A 125 16.76 -10.15 2.15
N ALA A 126 17.39 -10.20 0.99
CA ALA A 126 17.18 -9.29 -0.14
C ALA A 126 17.49 -10.01 -1.46
N LEU A 127 17.00 -9.47 -2.58
CA LEU A 127 17.40 -9.97 -3.89
C LEU A 127 18.85 -9.56 -4.18
N PRO A 128 19.62 -10.38 -4.91
CA PRO A 128 20.89 -9.94 -5.47
C PRO A 128 20.67 -8.73 -6.40
N ALA A 129 21.69 -7.88 -6.52
CA ALA A 129 21.65 -6.78 -7.47
C ALA A 129 21.59 -7.33 -8.91
N GLN A 130 20.81 -6.68 -9.78
CA GLN A 130 20.82 -7.00 -11.20
C GLN A 130 22.20 -6.70 -11.80
N PRO A 131 22.73 -7.58 -12.66
CA PRO A 131 23.99 -7.33 -13.34
C PRO A 131 23.84 -6.15 -14.31
N ALA A 132 24.87 -5.31 -14.41
CA ALA A 132 24.92 -4.23 -15.41
C ALA A 132 25.08 -4.79 -16.83
N ASP A 133 25.93 -5.82 -16.99
CA ASP A 133 26.20 -6.48 -18.27
C ASP A 133 25.49 -7.83 -18.34
N VAL A 134 24.42 -7.88 -19.14
CA VAL A 134 23.54 -9.05 -19.25
C VAL A 134 24.05 -10.05 -20.29
N MET A 135 24.58 -9.55 -21.41
CA MET A 135 24.97 -10.36 -22.58
C MET A 135 26.48 -10.35 -22.79
N ALA A 136 27.03 -11.50 -23.17
CA ALA A 136 28.36 -11.60 -23.74
C ALA A 136 28.22 -11.66 -25.26
N GLY A 137 28.87 -10.72 -25.96
CA GLY A 137 29.00 -10.78 -27.41
C GLY A 137 29.72 -12.06 -27.83
N SER A 138 29.25 -12.67 -28.92
CA SER A 138 29.84 -13.87 -29.53
C SER A 138 31.18 -13.60 -30.18
#